data_AF-A0A560VU00-F1
#
_entry.id   AF-A0A560VU00-F1
#
_cell.length_a   1.000
_cell.length_b   1.000
_cell.length_c   1.000
_cell.angle_alpha   90.00
_cell.angle_beta   90.00
_cell.angle_gamma   90.00
#
_symmetry.space_group_name_H-M   'P 1'
#
loop_
_entity.id
_entity.type
_entity.pdbx_description
1 polymer ?
#
loop_
_entity_poly.entity_id
_entity_poly.type
_entity_poly.pdbx_seq_one_letter_code
_entity_poly.pdbx_strand_id
1 'polypeptide(L)'
;MNWDEVPRALRDRYESISGDRLGDTKLTLLESMNTGRLPTRPDIDTESYALFAEQFNSTLLAAHVFENLMHGEDRRLETTGYDAFQTTIPERYFRHPGLDDSMPMGKEEADEIRQAVNETKARLNFSKDMSFVAGQLYKLEFISVFSYLEAYVESLLTEVVGLSKLAAFKMIRDKGLQEVLGFALDQIDPRILRCFALFEEDALKFIAFCHILRNQHVHRLGITTARVYKSYEEGGFLRHDHFADSGEPDTSFARTNFHFCDTIIRVGQPINLSAICRPFRLFVRELATITEHFCQSRRASAAA
;
A
#
# COMPACT_ATOMS: atom_id res chain seq x y z
N MET A 1 -12.49 24.53 1.92
CA MET A 1 -13.83 23.89 1.96
C MET A 1 -14.58 24.45 3.16
N ASN A 2 -15.90 24.55 3.10
CA ASN A 2 -16.68 24.75 4.31
C ASN A 2 -16.76 23.40 5.05
N TRP A 3 -16.03 23.24 6.15
CA TRP A 3 -16.06 22.02 6.95
C TRP A 3 -17.46 21.68 7.49
N ASP A 4 -18.40 22.64 7.47
CA ASP A 4 -19.80 22.41 7.81
C ASP A 4 -20.55 21.52 6.80
N GLU A 5 -20.01 21.36 5.59
CA GLU A 5 -20.57 20.48 4.56
C GLU A 5 -20.02 19.04 4.65
N VAL A 6 -19.09 18.77 5.56
CA VAL A 6 -18.46 17.47 5.75
C VAL A 6 -19.08 16.77 6.98
N PRO A 7 -19.31 15.45 6.95
CA PRO A 7 -19.73 14.71 8.13
C PRO A 7 -18.87 15.06 9.36
N ARG A 8 -19.53 15.37 10.49
CA ARG A 8 -18.87 15.87 11.70
C ARG A 8 -17.68 14.99 12.16
N ALA A 9 -17.82 13.67 12.08
CA ALA A 9 -16.76 12.74 12.43
C ALA A 9 -15.48 12.93 11.59
N LEU A 10 -15.62 13.24 10.30
CA LEU A 10 -14.48 13.53 9.42
C LEU A 10 -13.90 14.92 9.70
N ARG A 11 -14.74 15.92 9.95
CA ARG A 11 -14.27 17.26 10.35
C ARG A 11 -13.42 17.20 11.62
N ASP A 12 -13.96 16.59 12.67
CA ASP A 12 -13.27 16.47 13.96
C ASP A 12 -11.93 15.71 13.83
N ARG A 13 -11.83 14.81 12.84
CA ARG A 13 -10.63 14.03 12.53
C ARG A 13 -9.60 14.79 11.70
N TYR A 14 -10.01 15.47 10.63
CA TYR A 14 -9.07 16.01 9.62
C TYR A 14 -8.85 17.52 9.68
N GLU A 15 -9.74 18.30 10.30
CA GLU A 15 -9.67 19.77 10.28
C GLU A 15 -8.31 20.27 10.78
N SER A 16 -7.82 19.71 11.89
CA SER A 16 -6.53 20.08 12.50
C SER A 16 -5.29 19.69 11.69
N ILE A 17 -5.42 18.74 10.77
CA ILE A 17 -4.32 18.25 9.92
C ILE A 17 -4.48 18.63 8.44
N SER A 18 -5.52 19.41 8.13
CA SER A 18 -5.79 19.92 6.78
C SER A 18 -5.04 21.23 6.55
N GLY A 19 -4.35 21.33 5.41
CA GLY A 19 -3.64 22.54 4.97
C GLY A 19 -2.13 22.39 4.72
N ASP A 20 -1.56 23.38 4.06
CA ASP A 20 -0.20 23.32 3.48
C ASP A 20 0.93 23.39 4.52
N ARG A 21 0.62 23.84 5.75
CA ARG A 21 1.62 24.09 6.80
C ARG A 21 2.30 22.83 7.33
N LEU A 22 1.74 21.64 7.08
CA LEU A 22 2.23 20.39 7.66
C LEU A 22 3.16 19.61 6.74
N GLY A 23 3.23 19.90 5.43
CA GLY A 23 4.11 19.21 4.48
C GLY A 23 4.21 17.69 4.71
N ASP A 24 5.45 17.18 4.77
CA ASP A 24 5.76 15.75 4.95
C ASP A 24 5.28 15.17 6.30
N THR A 25 4.96 16.01 7.28
CA THR A 25 4.52 15.57 8.62
C THR A 25 3.10 15.00 8.61
N LYS A 26 2.30 15.27 7.56
CA LYS A 26 0.91 14.81 7.44
C LYS A 26 0.78 13.29 7.52
N LEU A 27 1.61 12.53 6.79
CA LEU A 27 1.57 11.07 6.82
C LEU A 27 1.86 10.51 8.22
N THR A 28 2.81 11.12 8.94
CA THR A 28 3.18 10.68 10.29
C THR A 28 2.06 10.93 11.28
N LEU A 29 1.39 12.09 11.19
CA LEU A 29 0.20 12.37 11.98
C LEU A 29 -0.92 11.38 11.67
N LEU A 30 -1.17 11.12 10.38
CA LEU A 30 -2.17 10.16 9.96
C LEU A 30 -1.90 8.75 10.49
N GLU A 31 -0.64 8.31 10.46
CA GLU A 31 -0.26 7.02 11.03
C GLU A 31 -0.51 6.96 12.54
N SER A 32 -0.22 8.04 13.27
CA SER A 32 -0.52 8.13 14.71
C SER A 32 -2.02 8.04 15.02
N MET A 33 -2.86 8.54 14.11
CA MET A 33 -4.32 8.45 14.19
C MET A 33 -4.87 7.07 13.80
N ASN A 34 -4.02 6.20 13.25
CA ASN A 34 -4.37 4.91 12.66
C ASN A 34 -3.71 3.71 13.34
N THR A 35 -3.36 3.86 14.62
CA THR A 35 -2.80 2.79 15.44
C THR A 35 -3.79 1.67 15.76
N GLY A 36 -5.09 1.98 15.77
CA GLY A 36 -6.17 1.00 15.97
C GLY A 36 -6.68 0.36 14.69
N ARG A 37 -7.49 -0.69 14.84
CA ARG A 37 -8.25 -1.31 13.74
C ARG A 37 -9.20 -0.31 13.07
N LEU A 38 -9.55 -0.54 11.80
CA LEU A 38 -10.72 0.07 11.20
C LEU A 38 -11.98 -0.38 11.97
N PRO A 39 -12.75 0.53 12.57
CA PRO A 39 -13.95 0.16 13.30
C PRO A 39 -15.05 -0.26 12.33
N THR A 40 -15.80 -1.30 12.69
CA THR A 40 -17.03 -1.72 12.00
C THR A 40 -18.20 -1.69 12.98
N ARG A 41 -19.34 -1.17 12.52
CA ARG A 41 -20.58 -1.07 13.28
C ARG A 41 -21.70 -1.78 12.50
N PRO A 42 -22.20 -2.90 13.04
CA PRO A 42 -23.35 -3.60 12.47
C PRO A 42 -24.52 -2.64 12.28
N ASP A 43 -25.30 -2.85 11.21
CA ASP A 43 -26.53 -2.11 10.86
C ASP A 43 -26.37 -0.60 10.56
N ILE A 44 -25.18 -0.04 10.76
CA ILE A 44 -24.87 1.37 10.44
C ILE A 44 -24.03 1.43 9.16
N ASP A 45 -22.96 0.63 9.13
CA ASP A 45 -21.97 0.74 8.07
C ASP A 45 -22.44 0.04 6.78
N THR A 46 -21.86 0.40 5.63
CA THR A 46 -22.08 -0.33 4.38
C THR A 46 -21.51 -1.76 4.45
N GLU A 47 -22.13 -2.71 3.76
CA GLU A 47 -21.62 -4.09 3.68
C GLU A 47 -20.25 -4.10 3.01
N SER A 48 -20.08 -3.29 1.97
CA SER A 48 -18.79 -3.07 1.28
C SER A 48 -17.69 -2.58 2.23
N TYR A 49 -17.96 -1.60 3.09
CA TYR A 49 -16.98 -1.13 4.06
C TYR A 49 -16.69 -2.18 5.14
N ALA A 50 -17.72 -2.87 5.66
CA ALA A 50 -17.52 -3.89 6.68
C ALA A 50 -16.58 -5.02 6.21
N LEU A 51 -16.81 -5.52 4.98
CA LEU A 51 -15.95 -6.53 4.36
C LEU A 51 -14.53 -6.01 4.11
N PHE A 52 -14.40 -4.78 3.58
CA PHE A 52 -13.09 -4.15 3.37
C PHE A 52 -12.32 -4.02 4.69
N ALA A 53 -12.96 -3.49 5.73
CA ALA A 53 -12.34 -3.28 7.03
C ALA A 53 -11.91 -4.60 7.68
N GLU A 54 -12.71 -5.67 7.57
CA GLU A 54 -12.35 -7.00 8.05
C GLU A 54 -11.07 -7.52 7.37
N GLN A 55 -11.04 -7.52 6.04
CA GLN A 55 -9.90 -8.02 5.26
C GLN A 55 -8.64 -7.18 5.49
N PHE A 56 -8.78 -5.84 5.46
CA PHE A 56 -7.68 -4.91 5.70
C PHE A 56 -7.09 -5.10 7.11
N ASN A 57 -7.93 -5.19 8.13
CA ASN A 57 -7.49 -5.42 9.51
C ASN A 57 -6.78 -6.78 9.65
N SER A 58 -7.33 -7.85 9.04
CA SER A 58 -6.75 -9.19 9.11
C SER A 58 -5.33 -9.24 8.53
N THR A 59 -5.12 -8.66 7.34
CA THR A 59 -3.80 -8.60 6.71
C THR A 59 -2.81 -7.79 7.53
N LEU A 60 -3.22 -6.63 8.05
CA LEU A 60 -2.34 -5.83 8.90
C LEU A 60 -1.96 -6.56 10.18
N LEU A 61 -2.89 -7.27 10.82
CA LEU A 61 -2.58 -8.10 11.99
C LEU A 61 -1.56 -9.19 11.64
N ALA A 62 -1.72 -9.88 10.50
CA ALA A 62 -0.76 -10.89 10.06
C ALA A 62 0.63 -10.27 9.78
N ALA A 63 0.68 -9.11 9.12
CA ALA A 63 1.92 -8.39 8.87
C ALA A 63 2.61 -7.97 10.18
N HIS A 64 1.86 -7.38 11.12
CA HIS A 64 2.39 -6.99 12.42
C HIS A 64 2.90 -8.19 13.23
N VAL A 65 2.17 -9.32 13.23
CA VAL A 65 2.64 -10.54 13.89
C VAL A 65 3.97 -10.98 13.31
N PHE A 66 4.09 -11.01 11.98
CA PHE A 66 5.32 -11.39 11.31
C PHE A 66 6.49 -10.44 11.65
N GLU A 67 6.29 -9.13 11.55
CA GLU A 67 7.32 -8.13 11.88
C GLU A 67 7.75 -8.23 13.34
N ASN A 68 6.80 -8.41 14.26
CA ASN A 68 7.10 -8.56 15.69
C ASN A 68 7.86 -9.86 15.99
N LEU A 69 7.54 -10.96 15.32
CA LEU A 69 8.28 -12.22 15.46
C LEU A 69 9.72 -12.07 14.96
N MET A 70 9.90 -11.45 13.79
CA MET A 70 11.23 -11.18 13.24
C MET A 70 12.07 -10.29 14.17
N HIS A 71 11.46 -9.24 14.72
CA HIS A 71 12.12 -8.34 15.67
C HIS A 71 12.44 -9.01 17.01
N GLY A 72 11.53 -9.86 17.50
CA GLY A 72 11.75 -10.66 18.70
C GLY A 72 12.88 -11.67 18.51
N GLU A 73 12.96 -12.29 17.34
CA GLU A 73 14.00 -13.25 17.00
C GLU A 73 15.38 -12.60 16.83
N ASP A 74 15.45 -11.42 16.19
CA ASP A 74 16.67 -10.60 16.10
C ASP A 74 17.24 -10.35 17.50
N ARG A 75 16.41 -9.84 18.41
CA ARG A 75 16.80 -9.62 19.82
C ARG A 75 17.22 -10.89 20.54
N ARG A 76 16.50 -12.00 20.32
CA ARG A 76 16.84 -13.28 20.96
C ARG A 76 18.24 -13.73 20.50
N LEU A 77 18.55 -13.59 19.22
CA LEU A 77 19.84 -14.00 18.67
C LEU A 77 20.99 -13.10 19.13
N GLU A 78 20.77 -11.78 19.20
CA GLU A 78 21.71 -10.82 19.83
C GLU A 78 22.03 -11.25 21.27
N THR A 79 21.02 -11.62 22.07
CA THR A 79 21.27 -12.09 23.46
C THR A 79 22.05 -13.40 23.54
N THR A 80 22.08 -14.20 22.46
CA THR A 80 22.87 -15.43 22.36
C THR A 80 24.26 -15.22 21.73
N GLY A 81 24.65 -13.97 21.48
CA GLY A 81 25.95 -13.61 20.88
C GLY A 81 26.00 -13.73 19.36
N TYR A 82 24.84 -13.73 18.70
CA TYR A 82 24.73 -13.72 17.24
C TYR A 82 24.27 -12.36 16.76
N ASP A 83 25.22 -11.44 16.56
CA ASP A 83 24.95 -10.03 16.24
C ASP A 83 24.67 -9.79 14.74
N ALA A 84 24.63 -10.85 13.93
CA ALA A 84 24.58 -10.74 12.47
C ALA A 84 23.22 -11.12 11.84
N PHE A 85 22.16 -11.33 12.62
CA PHE A 85 20.87 -11.82 12.10
C PHE A 85 20.24 -10.91 11.05
N GLN A 86 20.40 -9.59 11.18
CA GLN A 86 20.02 -8.63 10.15
C GLN A 86 20.64 -8.94 8.77
N THR A 87 21.81 -9.57 8.76
CA THR A 87 22.60 -9.89 7.57
C THR A 87 22.48 -11.35 7.15
N THR A 88 22.30 -12.28 8.09
CA THR A 88 22.20 -13.72 7.83
C THR A 88 21.15 -14.36 8.72
N ILE A 89 20.09 -14.87 8.11
CA ILE A 89 19.04 -15.65 8.76
C ILE A 89 19.41 -17.13 8.63
N PRO A 90 19.43 -17.92 9.73
CA PRO A 90 19.72 -19.35 9.66
C PRO A 90 18.76 -20.10 8.72
N GLU A 91 19.29 -21.02 7.91
CA GLU A 91 18.56 -21.71 6.85
C GLU A 91 17.30 -22.44 7.34
N ARG A 92 17.30 -22.89 8.61
CA ARG A 92 16.13 -23.49 9.26
C ARG A 92 14.87 -22.63 9.19
N TYR A 93 14.99 -21.30 9.19
CA TYR A 93 13.83 -20.39 9.11
C TYR A 93 13.26 -20.25 7.70
N PHE A 94 13.97 -20.74 6.67
CA PHE A 94 13.49 -20.81 5.29
C PHE A 94 12.98 -22.20 4.91
N ARG A 95 13.03 -23.15 5.84
CA ARG A 95 12.53 -24.51 5.61
C ARG A 95 11.02 -24.49 5.44
N HIS A 96 10.50 -25.40 4.62
CA HIS A 96 9.06 -25.59 4.49
C HIS A 96 8.45 -26.00 5.84
N PRO A 97 7.36 -25.36 6.33
CA PRO A 97 6.83 -25.58 7.68
C PRO A 97 6.25 -26.98 7.90
N GLY A 98 5.94 -27.71 6.83
CA GLY A 98 5.50 -29.11 6.89
C GLY A 98 6.64 -30.13 7.03
N LEU A 99 7.90 -29.71 6.99
CA LEU A 99 9.05 -30.56 7.29
C LEU A 99 9.32 -30.46 8.79
N ASP A 100 9.18 -31.59 9.49
CA ASP A 100 9.26 -31.65 10.95
C ASP A 100 10.55 -31.00 11.49
N ASP A 101 10.40 -29.99 12.35
CA ASP A 101 11.49 -29.31 13.06
C ASP A 101 12.31 -30.27 13.93
N SER A 102 11.79 -31.47 14.22
CA SER A 102 12.49 -32.51 14.97
C SER A 102 13.62 -33.19 14.18
N MET A 103 13.59 -33.12 12.84
CA MET A 103 14.60 -33.75 12.00
C MET A 103 15.73 -32.77 11.64
N PRO A 104 17.00 -33.11 11.91
CA PRO A 104 18.12 -32.23 11.60
C PRO A 104 18.19 -31.96 10.10
N MET A 105 18.40 -30.69 9.75
CA MET A 105 18.56 -30.25 8.36
C MET A 105 19.80 -30.91 7.76
N GLY A 106 19.61 -31.60 6.62
CA GLY A 106 20.71 -32.20 5.88
C GLY A 106 21.61 -31.14 5.25
N LYS A 107 22.88 -31.49 4.97
CA LYS A 107 23.82 -30.56 4.33
C LYS A 107 23.34 -30.10 2.94
N GLU A 108 22.83 -31.04 2.14
CA GLU A 108 22.31 -30.77 0.80
C GLU A 108 21.12 -29.81 0.84
N GLU A 109 20.14 -30.07 1.73
CA GLU A 109 19.00 -29.18 1.97
C GLU A 109 19.44 -27.76 2.37
N ALA A 110 20.40 -27.65 3.30
CA ALA A 110 20.92 -26.36 3.73
C ALA A 110 21.61 -25.60 2.58
N ASP A 111 22.37 -26.31 1.74
CA ASP A 111 23.07 -25.72 0.59
C ASP A 111 22.07 -25.26 -0.50
N GLU A 112 21.01 -26.03 -0.76
CA GLU A 112 19.91 -25.66 -1.67
C GLU A 112 19.18 -24.39 -1.20
N ILE A 113 18.78 -24.35 0.07
CA ILE A 113 18.11 -23.18 0.67
C ILE A 113 19.01 -21.95 0.55
N ARG A 114 20.28 -22.07 0.93
CA ARG A 114 21.25 -20.97 0.87
C ARG A 114 21.43 -20.45 -0.55
N GLN A 115 21.53 -21.35 -1.53
CA GLN A 115 21.64 -20.98 -2.94
C GLN A 115 20.38 -20.21 -3.38
N ALA A 116 19.19 -20.71 -3.10
CA ALA A 116 17.92 -20.06 -3.48
C ALA A 116 17.76 -18.66 -2.85
N VAL A 117 18.13 -18.51 -1.57
CA VAL A 117 18.12 -17.21 -0.87
C VAL A 117 19.10 -16.23 -1.52
N ASN A 118 20.34 -16.67 -1.79
CA ASN A 118 21.37 -15.81 -2.40
C ASN A 118 21.01 -15.38 -3.82
N GLU A 119 20.53 -16.30 -4.67
CA GLU A 119 20.08 -15.99 -6.02
C GLU A 119 18.90 -15.00 -6.03
N THR A 120 17.98 -15.17 -5.08
CA THR A 120 16.81 -14.29 -4.95
C THR A 120 17.20 -12.91 -4.44
N LYS A 121 18.09 -12.81 -3.45
CA LYS A 121 18.65 -11.53 -2.98
C LYS A 121 19.37 -10.79 -4.09
N ALA A 122 20.25 -11.46 -4.83
CA ALA A 122 21.01 -10.86 -5.93
C ALA A 122 20.07 -10.30 -7.02
N ARG A 123 19.05 -11.09 -7.40
CA ARG A 123 18.05 -10.69 -8.39
C ARG A 123 17.18 -9.51 -7.94
N LEU A 124 16.84 -9.44 -6.65
CA LEU A 124 16.01 -8.37 -6.09
C LEU A 124 16.83 -7.20 -5.51
N ASN A 125 18.16 -7.24 -5.66
CA ASN A 125 19.10 -6.23 -5.16
C ASN A 125 18.98 -6.00 -3.64
N PHE A 126 18.81 -7.07 -2.86
CA PHE A 126 18.86 -7.04 -1.40
C PHE A 126 20.24 -7.47 -0.91
N SER A 127 20.85 -6.66 -0.04
CA SER A 127 22.14 -6.97 0.60
C SER A 127 22.01 -7.74 1.91
N LYS A 128 20.82 -7.70 2.54
CA LYS A 128 20.53 -8.23 3.88
C LYS A 128 19.35 -9.18 3.84
N ASP A 129 19.43 -10.29 4.58
CA ASP A 129 18.34 -11.29 4.66
C ASP A 129 17.07 -10.69 5.27
N MET A 130 17.18 -9.89 6.33
CA MET A 130 16.03 -9.25 6.94
C MET A 130 15.34 -8.27 5.97
N SER A 131 16.12 -7.51 5.18
CA SER A 131 15.56 -6.62 4.15
C SER A 131 14.87 -7.41 3.03
N PHE A 132 15.40 -8.57 2.67
CA PHE A 132 14.75 -9.49 1.72
C PHE A 132 13.40 -9.98 2.25
N VAL A 133 13.38 -10.49 3.49
CA VAL A 133 12.17 -11.03 4.12
C VAL A 133 11.11 -9.94 4.30
N ALA A 134 11.48 -8.78 4.83
CA ALA A 134 10.59 -7.63 4.95
C ALA A 134 10.08 -7.17 3.56
N GLY A 135 10.96 -7.16 2.55
CA GLY A 135 10.58 -6.84 1.17
C GLY A 135 9.51 -7.78 0.60
N GLN A 136 9.57 -9.08 0.92
CA GLN A 136 8.51 -10.03 0.53
C GLN A 136 7.21 -9.76 1.28
N LEU A 137 7.29 -9.45 2.58
CA LEU A 137 6.10 -9.09 3.36
C LEU A 137 5.41 -7.85 2.80
N TYR A 138 6.16 -6.78 2.50
CA TYR A 138 5.62 -5.58 1.88
C TYR A 138 4.95 -5.87 0.54
N LYS A 139 5.51 -6.79 -0.25
CA LYS A 139 4.87 -7.21 -1.50
C LYS A 139 3.54 -7.90 -1.27
N LEU A 140 3.45 -8.80 -0.29
CA LEU A 140 2.20 -9.48 0.06
C LEU A 140 1.17 -8.48 0.59
N GLU A 141 1.55 -7.61 1.53
CA GLU A 141 0.68 -6.54 2.05
C GLU A 141 0.17 -5.64 0.92
N PHE A 142 1.06 -5.15 0.06
CA PHE A 142 0.71 -4.26 -1.05
C PHE A 142 -0.32 -4.88 -1.99
N ILE A 143 -0.08 -6.11 -2.43
CA ILE A 143 -0.98 -6.82 -3.35
C ILE A 143 -2.33 -7.08 -2.68
N SER A 144 -2.33 -7.53 -1.42
CA SER A 144 -3.54 -7.77 -0.64
C SER A 144 -4.39 -6.51 -0.48
N VAL A 145 -3.79 -5.41 0.00
CA VAL A 145 -4.49 -4.13 0.18
C VAL A 145 -5.03 -3.60 -1.14
N PHE A 146 -4.28 -3.76 -2.23
CA PHE A 146 -4.74 -3.37 -3.55
C PHE A 146 -5.98 -4.17 -3.99
N SER A 147 -5.96 -5.49 -3.80
CA SER A 147 -7.12 -6.34 -4.11
C SER A 147 -8.34 -6.03 -3.24
N TYR A 148 -8.15 -5.64 -1.97
CA TYR A 148 -9.25 -5.19 -1.12
C TYR A 148 -9.84 -3.87 -1.62
N LEU A 149 -9.01 -2.94 -2.09
CA LEU A 149 -9.49 -1.71 -2.73
C LEU A 149 -10.32 -2.00 -3.99
N GLU A 150 -9.85 -2.90 -4.87
CA GLU A 150 -10.58 -3.29 -6.07
C GLU A 150 -11.97 -3.87 -5.73
N ALA A 151 -12.00 -4.83 -4.80
CA ALA A 151 -13.25 -5.46 -4.35
C ALA A 151 -14.17 -4.46 -3.64
N TYR A 152 -13.61 -3.52 -2.88
CA TYR A 152 -14.38 -2.46 -2.23
C TYR A 152 -15.03 -1.53 -3.25
N VAL A 153 -14.29 -1.07 -4.26
CA VAL A 153 -14.83 -0.22 -5.34
C VAL A 153 -15.91 -0.95 -6.14
N GLU A 154 -15.70 -2.22 -6.47
CA GLU A 154 -16.74 -3.04 -7.12
C GLU A 154 -18.02 -3.10 -6.28
N SER A 155 -17.84 -3.32 -4.98
CA SER A 155 -18.96 -3.45 -4.05
C SER A 155 -19.72 -2.13 -3.91
N LEU A 156 -19.02 -0.98 -3.83
CA LEU A 156 -19.62 0.36 -3.82
C LEU A 156 -20.47 0.64 -5.07
N LEU A 157 -19.99 0.26 -6.25
CA LEU A 157 -20.74 0.44 -7.51
C LEU A 157 -22.08 -0.30 -7.48
N THR A 158 -22.14 -1.46 -6.83
CA THR A 158 -23.35 -2.27 -6.76
C THR A 158 -24.26 -1.87 -5.59
N GLU A 159 -23.70 -1.74 -4.38
CA GLU A 159 -24.43 -1.49 -3.14
C GLU A 159 -24.95 -0.05 -3.06
N VAL A 160 -24.11 0.93 -3.44
CA VAL A 160 -24.40 2.36 -3.19
C VAL A 160 -24.80 3.09 -4.46
N VAL A 161 -24.09 2.85 -5.57
CA VAL A 161 -24.41 3.49 -6.87
C VAL A 161 -25.58 2.79 -7.57
N GLY A 162 -25.83 1.51 -7.28
CA GLY A 162 -26.97 0.76 -7.82
C GLY A 162 -26.73 0.16 -9.21
N LEU A 163 -25.47 -0.04 -9.63
CA LEU A 163 -25.17 -0.78 -10.84
C LEU A 163 -25.43 -2.29 -10.65
N SER A 164 -25.82 -2.96 -11.71
CA SER A 164 -25.83 -4.43 -11.71
C SER A 164 -24.40 -4.98 -11.57
N LYS A 165 -24.24 -6.17 -10.97
CA LYS A 165 -22.93 -6.84 -10.84
C LYS A 165 -22.20 -6.96 -12.18
N LEU A 166 -22.90 -7.29 -13.26
CA LEU A 166 -22.31 -7.39 -14.60
C LEU A 166 -21.82 -6.04 -15.12
N ALA A 167 -22.55 -4.96 -14.84
CA ALA A 167 -22.15 -3.61 -15.25
C ALA A 167 -20.93 -3.12 -14.44
N ALA A 168 -20.93 -3.33 -13.12
CA ALA A 168 -19.80 -2.99 -12.26
C ALA A 168 -18.52 -3.76 -12.66
N PHE A 169 -18.62 -5.07 -12.88
CA PHE A 169 -17.50 -5.90 -13.34
C PHE A 169 -16.95 -5.43 -14.70
N LYS A 170 -17.84 -5.18 -15.68
CA LYS A 170 -17.41 -4.64 -16.99
C LYS A 170 -16.71 -3.30 -16.83
N MET A 171 -17.21 -2.43 -15.96
CA MET A 171 -16.62 -1.13 -15.71
C MET A 171 -15.20 -1.24 -15.16
N ILE A 172 -14.95 -2.10 -14.16
CA ILE A 172 -13.61 -2.34 -13.58
C ILE A 172 -12.65 -2.94 -14.59
N ARG A 173 -13.13 -3.85 -15.43
CA ARG A 173 -12.30 -4.51 -16.44
C ARG A 173 -11.93 -3.55 -17.57
N ASP A 174 -12.88 -2.76 -18.04
CA ASP A 174 -12.74 -1.94 -19.25
C ASP A 174 -12.11 -0.57 -18.95
N LYS A 175 -12.36 -0.03 -17.74
CA LYS A 175 -11.82 1.23 -17.25
C LYS A 175 -10.88 0.94 -16.08
N GLY A 176 -9.66 1.46 -16.12
CA GLY A 176 -8.69 1.23 -15.05
C GLY A 176 -9.20 1.70 -13.68
N LEU A 177 -8.72 1.08 -12.59
CA LEU A 177 -9.22 1.31 -11.23
C LEU A 177 -9.32 2.79 -10.85
N GLN A 178 -8.37 3.64 -11.26
CA GLN A 178 -8.40 5.08 -10.96
C GLN A 178 -9.65 5.77 -11.52
N GLU A 179 -10.02 5.49 -12.78
CA GLU A 179 -11.20 6.09 -13.41
C GLU A 179 -12.47 5.60 -12.73
N VAL A 180 -12.52 4.31 -12.41
CA VAL A 180 -13.67 3.68 -11.77
C VAL A 180 -13.85 4.17 -10.35
N LEU A 181 -12.76 4.29 -9.59
CA LEU A 181 -12.76 4.87 -8.26
C LEU A 181 -13.26 6.31 -8.29
N GLY A 182 -12.69 7.14 -9.17
CA GLY A 182 -13.13 8.53 -9.32
C GLY A 182 -14.63 8.64 -9.64
N PHE A 183 -15.11 7.82 -10.57
CA PHE A 183 -16.54 7.74 -10.90
C PHE A 183 -17.39 7.30 -9.70
N ALA A 184 -17.02 6.22 -9.02
CA ALA A 184 -17.78 5.70 -7.89
C ALA A 184 -17.94 6.74 -6.79
N LEU A 185 -16.84 7.40 -6.41
CA LEU A 185 -16.87 8.41 -5.35
C LEU A 185 -17.70 9.65 -5.75
N ASP A 186 -17.59 10.10 -7.00
CA ASP A 186 -18.37 11.23 -7.51
C ASP A 186 -19.89 10.94 -7.51
N GLN A 187 -20.31 9.73 -7.86
CA GLN A 187 -21.72 9.30 -7.82
C GLN A 187 -22.26 9.13 -6.39
N ILE A 188 -21.41 8.76 -5.43
CA ILE A 188 -21.81 8.66 -4.02
C ILE A 188 -22.00 10.07 -3.45
N ASP A 189 -20.94 10.88 -3.49
CA ASP A 189 -20.95 12.29 -3.12
C ASP A 189 -19.66 12.98 -3.62
N PRO A 190 -19.74 14.01 -4.49
CA PRO A 190 -18.55 14.68 -5.02
C PRO A 190 -17.70 15.38 -3.95
N ARG A 191 -18.23 15.57 -2.72
CA ARG A 191 -17.46 16.06 -1.58
C ARG A 191 -16.41 15.06 -1.09
N ILE A 192 -16.55 13.76 -1.38
CA ILE A 192 -15.57 12.74 -0.99
C ILE A 192 -14.21 13.04 -1.63
N LEU A 193 -14.18 13.26 -2.94
CA LEU A 193 -12.95 13.56 -3.68
C LEU A 193 -12.30 14.86 -3.16
N ARG A 194 -13.12 15.86 -2.84
CA ARG A 194 -12.64 17.11 -2.24
C ARG A 194 -12.04 16.88 -0.86
N CYS A 195 -12.71 16.11 -0.01
CA CYS A 195 -12.22 15.77 1.33
C CYS A 195 -10.87 15.03 1.25
N PHE A 196 -10.72 14.13 0.29
CA PHE A 196 -9.49 13.39 0.08
C PHE A 196 -8.34 14.30 -0.39
N ALA A 197 -8.61 15.21 -1.34
CA ALA A 197 -7.63 16.18 -1.84
C ALA A 197 -7.21 17.24 -0.79
N LEU A 198 -8.06 17.55 0.18
CA LEU A 198 -7.71 18.48 1.27
C LEU A 198 -6.64 17.92 2.21
N PHE A 199 -6.65 16.59 2.39
CA PHE A 199 -5.62 15.92 3.15
C PHE A 199 -4.32 15.88 2.33
N GLU A 200 -4.39 15.30 1.14
CA GLU A 200 -3.26 15.11 0.26
C GLU A 200 -3.68 15.22 -1.21
N GLU A 201 -3.23 16.27 -1.90
CA GLU A 201 -3.66 16.60 -3.26
C GLU A 201 -3.25 15.51 -4.26
N ASP A 202 -2.09 14.89 -4.04
CA ASP A 202 -1.55 13.87 -4.92
C ASP A 202 -2.00 12.45 -4.56
N ALA A 203 -2.86 12.25 -3.55
CA ALA A 203 -3.19 10.90 -3.06
C ALA A 203 -3.85 10.02 -4.13
N LEU A 204 -4.79 10.54 -4.92
CA LEU A 204 -5.40 9.77 -6.02
C LEU A 204 -4.41 9.49 -7.14
N LYS A 205 -3.55 10.46 -7.44
CA LYS A 205 -2.45 10.31 -8.40
C LYS A 205 -1.46 9.23 -7.93
N PHE A 206 -1.21 9.16 -6.63
CA PHE A 206 -0.38 8.14 -6.00
C PHE A 206 -1.02 6.75 -6.05
N ILE A 207 -2.33 6.63 -5.81
CA ILE A 207 -3.06 5.36 -6.00
C ILE A 207 -2.97 4.89 -7.46
N ALA A 208 -3.04 5.82 -8.43
CA ALA A 208 -2.86 5.51 -9.84
C ALA A 208 -1.44 5.01 -10.15
N PHE A 209 -0.42 5.65 -9.59
CA PHE A 209 0.96 5.17 -9.64
C PHE A 209 1.07 3.75 -9.06
N CYS A 210 0.45 3.50 -7.90
CA CYS A 210 0.42 2.19 -7.25
C CYS A 210 -0.26 1.11 -8.11
N HIS A 211 -1.27 1.46 -8.92
CA HIS A 211 -1.91 0.52 -9.84
C HIS A 211 -0.94 0.00 -10.91
N ILE A 212 -0.18 0.90 -11.52
CA ILE A 212 0.85 0.53 -12.51
C ILE A 212 1.92 -0.34 -11.83
N LEU A 213 2.34 0.08 -10.63
CA LEU A 213 3.34 -0.63 -9.84
C LEU A 213 2.88 -2.05 -9.44
N ARG A 214 1.62 -2.22 -9.03
CA ARG A 214 1.05 -3.54 -8.73
C ARG A 214 1.17 -4.47 -9.92
N ASN A 215 0.80 -4.02 -11.12
CA ASN A 215 0.91 -4.82 -12.33
C ASN A 215 2.37 -5.17 -12.67
N GLN A 216 3.32 -4.27 -12.39
CA GLN A 216 4.75 -4.54 -12.50
C GLN A 216 5.22 -5.62 -11.51
N HIS A 217 4.76 -5.59 -10.25
CA HIS A 217 5.11 -6.60 -9.25
C HIS A 217 4.49 -7.98 -9.50
N VAL A 218 3.31 -8.02 -10.12
CA VAL A 218 2.62 -9.26 -10.49
C VAL A 218 3.24 -9.89 -11.74
N HIS A 219 3.51 -9.11 -12.79
CA HIS A 219 3.90 -9.67 -14.10
C HIS A 219 5.40 -9.62 -14.41
N ARG A 220 6.16 -8.78 -13.70
CA ARG A 220 7.58 -8.51 -14.00
C ARG A 220 8.46 -8.54 -12.76
N LEU A 221 7.97 -9.15 -11.69
CA LEU A 221 8.69 -9.25 -10.40
C LEU A 221 9.14 -7.89 -9.84
N GLY A 222 8.47 -6.80 -10.22
CA GLY A 222 8.82 -5.45 -9.78
C GLY A 222 9.90 -4.78 -10.62
N ILE A 223 10.41 -5.41 -11.68
CA ILE A 223 11.48 -4.84 -12.54
C ILE A 223 10.93 -3.77 -13.48
N THR A 224 11.54 -2.59 -13.44
CA THR A 224 11.14 -1.44 -14.26
C THR A 224 11.69 -1.55 -15.68
N THR A 225 10.82 -1.65 -16.67
CA THR A 225 11.23 -1.61 -18.08
C THR A 225 11.19 -0.18 -18.62
N ALA A 226 11.93 0.11 -19.69
CA ALA A 226 11.88 1.42 -20.37
C ALA A 226 10.45 1.87 -20.74
N ARG A 227 9.59 0.94 -21.20
CA ARG A 227 8.17 1.25 -21.50
C ARG A 227 7.41 1.74 -20.27
N VAL A 228 7.55 1.05 -19.14
CA VAL A 228 6.85 1.38 -17.90
C VAL A 228 7.42 2.68 -17.31
N TYR A 229 8.75 2.85 -17.36
CA TYR A 229 9.41 4.09 -16.96
C TYR A 229 8.85 5.30 -17.72
N LYS A 230 8.74 5.20 -19.04
CA LYS A 230 8.14 6.26 -19.87
C LYS A 230 6.68 6.54 -19.48
N SER A 231 5.89 5.50 -19.20
CA SER A 231 4.53 5.68 -18.68
C SER A 231 4.50 6.40 -17.33
N TYR A 232 5.52 6.21 -16.49
CA TYR A 232 5.63 6.94 -15.24
C TYR A 232 5.96 8.43 -15.44
N GLU A 233 6.85 8.74 -16.39
CA GLU A 233 7.19 10.12 -16.79
C GLU A 233 5.97 10.83 -17.41
N GLU A 234 5.31 10.20 -18.39
CA GLU A 234 4.13 10.74 -19.07
C GLU A 234 2.96 10.99 -18.09
N GLY A 235 2.83 10.15 -17.06
CA GLY A 235 1.85 10.33 -15.98
C GLY A 235 2.24 11.39 -14.93
N GLY A 236 3.43 11.99 -15.04
CA GLY A 236 3.95 12.97 -14.08
C GLY A 236 4.21 12.38 -12.69
N PHE A 237 4.42 11.06 -12.60
CA PHE A 237 4.72 10.36 -11.35
C PHE A 237 6.20 10.40 -10.98
N LEU A 238 7.06 10.85 -11.90
CA LEU A 238 8.51 10.95 -11.74
C LEU A 238 8.99 12.39 -11.87
N ARG A 239 10.09 12.69 -11.19
CA ARG A 239 10.84 13.93 -11.33
C ARG A 239 12.33 13.65 -11.44
N HIS A 240 13.00 14.47 -12.25
CA HIS A 240 14.46 14.49 -12.39
C HIS A 240 14.97 15.75 -11.69
N ASP A 241 15.25 15.62 -10.40
CA ASP A 241 15.70 16.72 -9.53
C ASP A 241 17.21 16.68 -9.26
N HIS A 242 17.92 15.69 -9.83
CA HIS A 242 19.37 15.60 -9.82
C HIS A 242 19.93 16.07 -11.17
N PHE A 243 20.95 16.92 -11.14
CA PHE A 243 21.65 17.41 -12.33
C PHE A 243 23.05 16.81 -12.38
N ALA A 244 23.48 16.36 -13.56
CA ALA A 244 24.85 15.95 -13.81
C ALA A 244 25.80 17.16 -13.70
N ASP A 245 27.10 16.91 -13.61
CA ASP A 245 28.13 17.97 -13.58
C ASP A 245 28.07 18.90 -14.81
N SER A 246 27.41 18.45 -15.89
CA SER A 246 27.12 19.24 -17.10
C SER A 246 26.00 20.28 -16.94
N GLY A 247 25.26 20.26 -15.82
CA GLY A 247 24.09 21.11 -15.60
C GLY A 247 22.80 20.59 -16.26
N GLU A 248 22.82 19.43 -16.90
CA GLU A 248 21.64 18.76 -17.44
C GLU A 248 21.05 17.76 -16.42
N PRO A 249 19.72 17.50 -16.42
CA PRO A 249 19.12 16.51 -15.53
C PRO A 249 19.72 15.11 -15.76
N ASP A 250 20.09 14.42 -14.68
CA ASP A 250 20.46 13.01 -14.75
C ASP A 250 19.21 12.17 -15.05
N THR A 251 19.18 11.60 -16.26
CA THR A 251 18.08 10.75 -16.74
C THR A 251 18.33 9.26 -16.50
N SER A 252 19.45 8.90 -15.86
CA SER A 252 19.76 7.50 -15.50
C SER A 252 18.87 6.95 -14.38
N PHE A 253 18.20 7.85 -13.64
CA PHE A 253 17.17 7.53 -12.67
C PHE A 253 16.19 8.69 -12.52
N ALA A 254 15.05 8.42 -11.90
CA ALA A 254 14.16 9.47 -11.41
C ALA A 254 13.74 9.16 -9.98
N ARG A 255 13.27 10.18 -9.28
CA ARG A 255 12.56 10.02 -8.01
C ARG A 255 11.06 10.07 -8.26
N THR A 256 10.30 9.44 -7.38
CA THR A 256 8.86 9.64 -7.31
C THR A 256 8.53 11.11 -7.08
N ASN A 257 7.57 11.63 -7.83
CA ASN A 257 7.12 13.02 -7.75
C ASN A 257 5.96 13.15 -6.75
N PHE A 258 6.21 12.72 -5.51
CA PHE A 258 5.28 12.78 -4.39
C PHE A 258 6.07 13.22 -3.16
N HIS A 259 5.72 14.35 -2.54
CA HIS A 259 6.51 14.88 -1.43
C HIS A 259 6.63 13.91 -0.24
N PHE A 260 5.60 13.08 -0.05
CA PHE A 260 5.50 12.11 1.03
C PHE A 260 6.10 10.73 0.71
N CYS A 261 6.60 10.53 -0.51
CA CYS A 261 7.20 9.26 -0.96
C CYS A 261 8.43 9.56 -1.81
N ASP A 262 9.62 9.34 -1.26
CA ASP A 262 10.90 9.50 -1.95
C ASP A 262 11.49 8.13 -2.29
N THR A 263 11.23 7.64 -3.50
CA THR A 263 11.74 6.36 -4.01
C THR A 263 12.45 6.59 -5.34
N ILE A 264 13.66 6.05 -5.45
CA ILE A 264 14.43 6.09 -6.70
C ILE A 264 13.98 4.95 -7.62
N ILE A 265 13.67 5.29 -8.87
CA ILE A 265 13.29 4.36 -9.92
C ILE A 265 14.34 4.37 -11.02
N ARG A 266 14.82 3.17 -11.37
CA ARG A 266 15.82 2.93 -12.42
C ARG A 266 15.31 1.86 -13.38
N VAL A 267 15.55 2.05 -14.67
CA VAL A 267 15.31 1.00 -15.67
C VAL A 267 16.20 -0.22 -15.37
N GLY A 268 15.62 -1.41 -15.46
CA GLY A 268 16.30 -2.69 -15.19
C GLY A 268 16.38 -3.06 -13.70
N GLN A 269 15.95 -2.19 -12.79
CA GLN A 269 15.98 -2.45 -11.36
C GLN A 269 14.58 -2.74 -10.79
N PRO A 270 14.49 -3.60 -9.76
CA PRO A 270 13.26 -3.78 -9.01
C PRO A 270 12.92 -2.54 -8.18
N ILE A 271 11.64 -2.18 -8.10
CA ILE A 271 11.17 -1.15 -7.16
C ILE A 271 10.93 -1.79 -5.80
N ASN A 272 11.53 -1.24 -4.75
CA ASN A 272 11.29 -1.69 -3.38
C ASN A 272 9.99 -1.05 -2.86
N LEU A 273 9.10 -1.87 -2.30
CA LEU A 273 7.78 -1.43 -1.83
C LEU A 273 7.79 -0.84 -0.41
N SER A 274 8.88 -0.94 0.35
CA SER A 274 8.96 -0.46 1.74
C SER A 274 8.52 1.00 1.93
N ALA A 275 9.01 1.92 1.09
CA ALA A 275 8.64 3.33 1.13
C ALA A 275 7.26 3.64 0.52
N ILE A 276 6.68 2.70 -0.22
CA ILE A 276 5.43 2.87 -0.98
C ILE A 276 4.23 2.26 -0.25
N CYS A 277 4.41 1.11 0.41
CA CYS A 277 3.35 0.42 1.15
C CYS A 277 2.74 1.30 2.25
N ARG A 278 3.60 2.01 3.01
CA ARG A 278 3.17 2.87 4.11
C ARG A 278 2.22 3.99 3.65
N PRO A 279 2.56 4.85 2.68
CA PRO A 279 1.60 5.83 2.17
C PRO A 279 0.39 5.16 1.52
N PHE A 280 0.58 4.09 0.75
CA PHE A 280 -0.52 3.43 0.03
C PHE A 280 -1.59 2.90 0.98
N ARG A 281 -1.21 2.11 2.00
CA ARG A 281 -2.17 1.55 2.97
C ARG A 281 -2.91 2.65 3.73
N LEU A 282 -2.23 3.75 4.06
CA LEU A 282 -2.83 4.88 4.76
C LEU A 282 -3.88 5.57 3.87
N PHE A 283 -3.54 5.89 2.63
CA PHE A 283 -4.49 6.50 1.71
C PHE A 283 -5.70 5.60 1.42
N VAL A 284 -5.48 4.30 1.22
CA VAL A 284 -6.57 3.34 0.99
C VAL A 284 -7.48 3.22 2.21
N ARG A 285 -6.91 3.22 3.43
CA ARG A 285 -7.67 3.27 4.68
C ARG A 285 -8.52 4.54 4.82
N GLU A 286 -7.93 5.71 4.56
CA GLU A 286 -8.67 6.97 4.69
C GLU A 286 -9.73 7.11 3.61
N LEU A 287 -9.47 6.64 2.39
CA LEU A 287 -10.42 6.63 1.30
C LEU A 287 -11.70 5.88 1.69
N ALA A 288 -11.56 4.66 2.22
CA ALA A 288 -12.68 3.86 2.70
C ALA A 288 -13.40 4.54 3.88
N THR A 289 -12.63 5.08 4.84
CA THR A 289 -13.18 5.77 6.03
C THR A 289 -14.00 7.01 5.66
N ILE A 290 -13.47 7.86 4.76
CA ILE A 290 -14.15 9.06 4.28
C ILE A 290 -15.42 8.66 3.53
N THR A 291 -15.30 7.74 2.57
CA THR A 291 -16.44 7.28 1.76
C THR A 291 -17.56 6.74 2.64
N GLU A 292 -17.22 5.90 3.62
CA GLU A 292 -18.18 5.30 4.52
C GLU A 292 -18.94 6.34 5.36
N HIS A 293 -18.25 7.36 5.90
CA HIS A 293 -18.92 8.43 6.63
C HIS A 293 -19.88 9.26 5.76
N PHE A 294 -19.58 9.45 4.48
CA PHE A 294 -20.51 10.06 3.54
C PHE A 294 -21.71 9.14 3.24
N CYS A 295 -21.50 7.84 3.05
CA CYS A 295 -22.58 6.86 2.89
C CYS A 295 -23.54 6.86 4.08
N GLN A 296 -23.02 6.88 5.31
CA GLN A 296 -23.82 6.96 6.53
C GLN A 296 -24.63 8.24 6.61
N SER A 297 -24.01 9.40 6.31
CA SER A 297 -24.71 10.68 6.33
C SER A 297 -25.85 10.70 5.31
N ARG A 298 -25.64 10.13 4.12
CA ARG A 298 -26.67 10.03 3.07
C ARG A 298 -27.82 9.11 3.48
N ARG A 299 -27.54 7.97 4.10
CA ARG A 299 -28.56 7.04 4.65
C ARG A 299 -29.38 7.71 5.76
N ALA A 300 -28.72 8.41 6.69
CA ALA A 300 -29.39 9.13 7.78
C ALA A 300 -30.33 10.23 7.25
N SER A 301 -29.91 11.00 6.24
CA SER A 301 -30.77 12.00 5.60
C SER A 301 -31.93 11.41 4.80
N ALA A 302 -31.81 10.19 4.29
CA ALA A 302 -32.89 9.51 3.58
C ALA A 302 -33.95 8.88 4.52
N ALA A 303 -33.60 8.67 5.78
CA ALA A 303 -34.48 8.11 6.81
C ALA A 303 -35.22 9.19 7.65
N ALA A 304 -34.82 10.46 7.52
CA ALA A 304 -35.41 11.62 8.20
C ALA A 304 -36.51 12.27 7.35
#